data_AF-A0A3A8Z5T0-F1
#
_entry.id   AF-A0A3A8Z5T0-F1
#
_cell.length_a   1.000
_cell.length_b   1.000
_cell.length_c   1.000
_cell.angle_alpha   90.00
_cell.angle_beta   90.00
_cell.angle_gamma   90.00
#
_symmetry.space_group_name_H-M   'P 1'
#
loop_
_entity.id
_entity.type
_entity.pdbx_description
1 polymer ?
#
loop_
_entity_poly.entity_id
_entity_poly.type
_entity_poly.pdbx_seq_one_letter_code
_entity_poly.pdbx_strand_id
1 'polypeptide(L)' 'MDENNVKYIMRSYLRHWKQRLLSCGIPICPLKELVSRCFFSYCRQFMQVKRTPNILFPLTT' A
#
# COMPACT_ATOMS: atom_id res chain seq x y z
N MET A 1 -20.75 -0.50 -2.65
CA MET A 1 -19.52 -1.33 -2.50
C MET A 1 -19.96 -2.77 -2.32
N ASP A 2 -19.76 -3.62 -3.33
CA ASP A 2 -20.11 -5.04 -3.26
C ASP A 2 -19.20 -5.84 -2.31
N GLU A 3 -19.75 -6.88 -1.67
CA GLU A 3 -19.02 -7.83 -0.82
C GLU A 3 -17.81 -8.46 -1.52
N ASN A 4 -17.92 -8.66 -2.83
CA ASN A 4 -16.83 -9.14 -3.69
C ASN A 4 -15.62 -8.20 -3.70
N ASN A 5 -15.85 -6.88 -3.63
CA ASN A 5 -14.78 -5.89 -3.58
C ASN A 5 -14.04 -5.94 -2.24
N VAL A 6 -14.75 -6.13 -1.13
CA VAL A 6 -14.13 -6.25 0.21
C VAL A 6 -13.26 -7.51 0.28
N LYS A 7 -13.79 -8.65 -0.19
CA LYS A 7 -13.03 -9.91 -0.27
C LYS A 7 -11.79 -9.76 -1.15
N TYR A 8 -11.92 -9.06 -2.29
CA TYR A 8 -10.78 -8.76 -3.16
C TYR A 8 -9.72 -7.89 -2.47
N ILE A 9 -10.14 -6.81 -1.80
CA ILE A 9 -9.25 -5.90 -1.05
C ILE A 9 -8.49 -6.68 0.04
N MET A 10 -9.21 -7.49 0.85
CA MET A 10 -8.59 -8.30 1.90
C MET A 10 -7.58 -9.30 1.32
N ARG A 11 -7.93 -9.99 0.23
CA ARG A 11 -7.02 -10.93 -0.44
C ARG A 11 -5.77 -10.22 -0.95
N SER A 12 -5.93 -9.07 -1.61
CA SER A 12 -4.80 -8.26 -2.11
C SER A 12 -3.88 -7.82 -0.97
N TYR A 13 -4.45 -7.33 0.13
CA TYR A 13 -3.71 -6.95 1.33
C TYR A 13 -2.91 -8.12 1.91
N LEU A 14 -3.56 -9.25 2.18
CA LEU A 14 -2.92 -10.43 2.77
C LEU A 14 -1.80 -10.98 1.89
N ARG A 15 -2.03 -11.00 0.57
CA ARG A 15 -1.13 -11.62 -0.40
C ARG A 15 0.06 -10.73 -0.76
N HIS A 16 -0.06 -9.40 -0.67
CA HIS A 16 0.94 -8.49 -1.22
C HIS A 16 1.50 -7.46 -0.24
N TRP A 17 0.76 -7.10 0.81
CA TRP A 17 1.12 -6.00 1.71
C TRP A 17 1.37 -6.42 3.15
N LYS A 18 0.68 -7.44 3.69
CA LYS A 18 0.85 -7.87 5.09
C LYS A 18 2.32 -8.16 5.44
N GLN A 19 2.99 -9.01 4.65
CA GLN A 19 4.40 -9.36 4.92
C GLN A 19 5.34 -8.16 4.77
N ARG A 20 5.04 -7.23 3.86
CA ARG A 20 5.84 -6.02 3.63
C ARG A 20 5.75 -5.03 4.78
N LEU A 21 4.54 -4.84 5.33
CA LEU A 21 4.37 -4.01 6.51
C LEU A 21 5.09 -4.62 7.71
N LEU A 22 4.97 -5.94 7.89
CA LEU A 22 5.64 -6.67 8.97
C LEU A 22 7.17 -6.62 8.86
N SER A 23 7.73 -6.80 7.66
CA SER A 23 9.19 -6.80 7.46
C SER A 23 9.84 -5.45 7.76
N CYS A 24 9.10 -4.35 7.55
CA CYS A 24 9.59 -2.99 7.81
C CYS A 24 9.03 -2.38 9.09
N GLY A 25 8.27 -3.15 9.89
CA GLY A 25 7.62 -2.66 11.10
C GLY A 25 6.74 -1.43 10.86
N ILE A 26 6.04 -1.38 9.72
CA ILE A 26 5.22 -0.22 9.33
C ILE A 26 3.85 -0.34 10.01
N PRO A 27 3.47 0.62 10.87
CA PRO A 27 2.15 0.61 11.50
C PRO A 27 1.05 0.99 10.50
N ILE A 28 -0.15 0.43 10.67
CA ILE A 28 -1.33 0.75 9.83
C ILE A 28 -1.91 2.12 10.19
N CYS A 29 -1.75 2.54 11.44
CA CYS A 29 -2.19 3.84 11.96
C CYS A 29 -1.03 4.51 12.71
N PRO A 30 -0.86 5.83 12.62
CA PRO A 30 -1.69 6.79 11.88
C PRO A 30 -1.44 6.77 10.36
N LEU A 31 -2.46 7.13 9.56
CA LEU A 31 -2.42 7.04 8.09
C LEU A 31 -1.24 7.82 7.47
N LYS A 32 -0.91 8.99 8.03
CA LYS A 32 0.24 9.80 7.57
C LYS A 32 1.55 9.03 7.66
N GLU A 33 1.75 8.30 8.76
CA GLU A 33 2.96 7.51 8.98
C GLU A 33 2.99 6.25 8.10
N LEU A 34 1.85 5.57 7.95
CA LEU A 34 1.70 4.46 7.01
C LEU A 34 2.13 4.87 5.59
N VAL A 35 1.58 5.97 5.09
CA VAL A 35 1.86 6.46 3.73
C VAL A 35 3.33 6.85 3.58
N SER A 36 3.86 7.65 4.50
CA SER A 36 5.26 8.10 4.46
C SER A 36 6.24 6.91 4.47
N ARG A 37 6.05 5.97 5.39
CA ARG A 37 6.90 4.76 5.48
C ARG A 37 6.75 3.84 4.28
N CYS A 38 5.54 3.70 3.71
CA CYS A 38 5.35 2.90 2.49
C CYS A 38 6.12 3.49 1.31
N PHE A 39 6.07 4.81 1.12
CA PHE A 39 6.86 5.47 0.08
C PHE A 39 8.36 5.37 0.37
N PHE A 40 8.80 5.58 1.61
CA PHE A 40 10.21 5.48 1.99
C PHE A 40 10.79 4.08 1.79
N SER A 41 10.12 3.03 2.27
CA SER A 41 10.63 1.66 2.22
C SER A 41 10.45 0.97 0.87
N TYR A 42 9.46 1.39 0.06
CA TYR A 42 9.04 0.65 -1.12
C TYR A 42 8.87 1.47 -2.39
N CYS A 43 9.03 2.80 -2.31
CA CYS A 43 8.73 3.76 -3.38
C CYS A 43 7.33 3.55 -3.98
N ARG A 44 6.35 3.17 -3.14
CA ARG A 44 5.00 2.77 -3.54
C ARG A 44 3.96 3.24 -2.55
N GLN A 45 2.80 3.64 -3.08
CA GLN A 45 1.60 3.88 -2.29
C GLN A 45 1.13 2.56 -1.64
N PHE A 46 0.60 2.64 -0.41
CA PHE A 46 -0.06 1.53 0.25
C PHE A 46 -1.15 0.91 -0.65
N MET A 47 -1.24 -0.42 -0.66
CA MET A 47 -2.12 -1.22 -1.54
C MET A 47 -1.80 -1.18 -3.05
N GLN A 48 -0.76 -0.44 -3.49
CA GLN A 48 -0.34 -0.46 -4.90
C GLN A 48 0.39 -1.77 -5.26
N VAL A 49 -0.26 -2.62 -6.05
CA VAL A 49 0.31 -3.89 -6.52
C VAL A 49 1.22 -3.69 -7.73
N LYS A 50 0.75 -2.91 -8.72
CA LYS A 50 1.49 -2.66 -9.95
C LYS A 50 2.65 -1.69 -9.73
N ARG A 51 3.72 -1.82 -10.52
CA ARG A 51 4.87 -0.90 -10.49
C ARG A 51 4.63 0.38 -11.30
N THR A 52 3.55 0.43 -12.07
CA THR A 52 3.15 1.62 -12.81
C THR A 52 2.94 2.77 -11.81
N PRO A 53 3.65 3.90 -11.96
CA PRO A 53 3.41 5.10 -11.17
C PRO A 53 1.95 5.53 -11.33
N ASN A 54 1.36 6.05 -10.26
CA ASN A 54 0.03 6.64 -10.36
C ASN A 54 0.14 7.93 -11.18
N ILE A 55 -0.56 7.99 -12.33
CA ILE A 55 -0.53 9.16 -13.23
C ILE A 55 -1.04 10.42 -12.51
N LEU A 56 -1.87 10.26 -11.48
CA LEU A 56 -2.39 11.35 -10.65
C LEU A 56 -1.35 11.90 -9.67
N PHE A 57 -0.28 11.15 -9.40
CA PHE A 57 0.81 11.53 -8.50
C PHE A 57 2.15 11.26 -9.19
N PRO A 58 2.51 12.05 -10.22
CA PRO A 58 3.83 11.94 -10.83
C PRO A 58 4.90 12.16 -9.75
N LEU A 59 5.93 11.31 -9.74
CA LEU A 59 7.10 11.52 -8.90
C LEU A 59 7.69 12.89 -9.24
N THR A 60 7.57 13.86 -8.33
CA THR A 60 8.35 15.09 -8.39
C THR A 60 9.80 14.71 -8.16
N THR A 61 10.62 14.81 -9.22
CA THR A 61 12.07 14.60 -9.17
C THR A 61 12.73 15.73 -8.41
#